data_AF-Q385T7-F1
#
_entry.id   AF-Q385T7-F1
#
_cell.length_a   1.000
_cell.length_b   1.000
_cell.length_c   1.000
_cell.angle_alpha   90.00
_cell.angle_beta   90.00
_cell.angle_gamma   90.00
#
_symmetry.space_group_name_H-M   'P 1'
#
loop_
_entity.id
_entity.type
_entity.pdbx_description
1 polymer ?
#
loop_
_entity_poly.entity_id
_entity_poly.type
_entity_poly.pdbx_seq_one_letter_code
_entity_poly.pdbx_strand_id
1 'polypeptide(L)'
;MRALRLTTFITATSAVRLQSGGNYGRQPPREYRQRPHQPQHRFGGPRDGRPQRGSPPPQGSSYGGSCNRLSEPQLVAKLLEHFPVGKTSIPVNKWAPFVPEDIQEALVPFGGLAHFAASQTNFFIVRKENGLTVVTLSTMASTLCVEREKSIKKREEKAAAYAARRRDQPRRSH
;
A
#
# COMPACT_ATOMS: atom_id res chain seq x y z
N MET A 1 5.54 41.16 -10.34
CA MET A 1 6.78 40.66 -9.69
C MET A 1 6.60 39.16 -9.47
N ARG A 2 6.91 38.32 -10.47
CA ARG A 2 8.14 37.52 -10.69
C ARG A 2 8.53 36.60 -9.53
N ALA A 3 8.58 35.32 -9.87
CA ALA A 3 8.70 34.12 -9.04
C ALA A 3 10.14 33.83 -8.59
N LEU A 4 10.25 33.01 -7.53
CA LEU A 4 11.47 32.25 -7.23
C LEU A 4 11.08 30.80 -6.91
N ARG A 5 11.57 29.87 -7.73
CA ARG A 5 11.69 28.44 -7.45
C ARG A 5 13.14 28.05 -7.75
N LEU A 6 13.83 27.44 -6.79
CA LEU A 6 15.04 26.62 -6.94
C LEU A 6 14.97 25.56 -5.81
N THR A 7 14.59 24.31 -6.09
CA THR A 7 15.45 23.14 -6.34
C THR A 7 16.50 22.85 -5.27
N THR A 8 16.38 21.69 -4.63
CA THR A 8 17.54 20.97 -4.08
C THR A 8 17.23 19.47 -4.12
N PHE A 9 18.00 18.74 -4.92
CA PHE A 9 18.03 17.28 -4.96
C PHE A 9 18.95 16.77 -3.85
N ILE A 10 18.58 15.65 -3.21
CA ILE A 10 19.53 14.82 -2.47
C ILE A 10 19.24 13.36 -2.85
N THR A 11 20.25 12.73 -3.45
CA THR A 11 20.34 11.30 -3.77
C THR A 11 21.50 10.73 -2.97
N ALA A 12 21.33 9.56 -2.34
CA ALA A 12 22.32 8.60 -1.82
C ALA A 12 21.81 8.04 -0.47
N THR A 13 21.91 6.78 -0.08
CA THR A 13 22.48 5.54 -0.63
C THR A 13 21.94 4.39 0.25
N SER A 14 21.97 3.19 -0.30
CA SER A 14 21.65 1.89 0.33
C SER A 14 22.24 1.66 1.74
N ALA A 15 21.47 1.01 2.61
CA ALA A 15 22.00 0.17 3.69
C ALA A 15 21.22 -1.14 3.78
N VAL A 16 21.96 -2.21 3.53
CA VAL A 16 21.56 -3.62 3.51
C VAL A 16 21.13 -4.11 4.89
N ARG A 17 20.14 -5.01 4.91
CA ARG A 17 19.72 -5.83 6.05
C ARG A 17 20.93 -6.50 6.72
N LEU A 18 21.14 -6.23 8.01
CA LEU A 18 21.74 -7.19 8.92
C LEU A 18 20.63 -7.87 9.73
N GLN A 19 20.43 -9.16 9.47
CA GLN A 19 19.83 -10.08 10.44
C GLN A 19 20.92 -10.44 11.44
N SER A 20 20.74 -10.10 12.71
CA SER A 20 21.56 -10.61 13.80
C SER A 20 20.63 -11.23 14.83
N GLY A 21 20.69 -12.56 14.92
CA GLY A 21 20.06 -13.36 15.96
C GLY A 21 20.87 -13.26 17.24
N GLY A 22 20.27 -12.70 18.28
CA GLY A 22 20.79 -12.67 19.64
C GLY A 22 19.82 -13.42 20.55
N ASN A 23 20.29 -14.55 21.04
CA ASN A 23 19.62 -15.50 21.91
C ASN A 23 19.56 -15.00 23.37
N TYR A 24 18.85 -15.76 24.21
CA TYR A 24 18.82 -15.77 25.68
C TYR A 24 17.80 -14.89 26.42
N GLY A 25 16.83 -15.58 27.04
CA GLY A 25 16.49 -15.29 28.43
C GLY A 25 15.05 -14.85 28.69
N ARG A 26 14.13 -15.80 28.84
CA ARG A 26 13.48 -16.11 30.13
C ARG A 26 12.31 -17.08 29.89
N GLN A 27 12.42 -18.25 30.50
CA GLN A 27 11.39 -19.29 30.56
C GLN A 27 10.15 -18.80 31.33
N PRO A 28 8.97 -19.37 31.02
CA PRO A 28 8.02 -19.77 32.03
C PRO A 28 7.93 -21.31 32.10
N PRO A 29 8.11 -21.96 33.25
CA PRO A 29 7.73 -23.35 33.42
C PRO A 29 6.52 -23.47 34.35
N ARG A 30 5.55 -24.29 33.95
CA ARG A 30 4.57 -25.06 34.75
C ARG A 30 3.29 -25.23 33.91
N GLU A 31 2.61 -26.35 33.87
CA GLU A 31 2.82 -27.72 34.33
C GLU A 31 1.67 -28.51 33.64
N TYR A 32 1.99 -29.65 33.03
CA TYR A 32 1.20 -30.88 33.04
C TYR A 32 -0.33 -30.83 32.81
N ARG A 33 -0.77 -31.41 31.68
CA ARG A 33 -1.49 -32.71 31.67
C ARG A 33 -1.91 -33.14 30.25
N GLN A 34 -1.44 -34.33 29.84
CA GLN A 34 -2.18 -35.44 29.20
C GLN A 34 -2.85 -35.19 27.81
N ARG A 35 -2.81 -36.06 26.79
CA ARG A 35 -2.09 -37.29 26.40
C ARG A 35 -2.43 -37.58 24.89
N PRO A 36 -1.78 -38.59 24.25
CA PRO A 36 -1.89 -39.09 22.86
C PRO A 36 -3.24 -39.00 22.14
N HIS A 37 -3.40 -38.99 20.81
CA HIS A 37 -3.44 -40.20 19.96
C HIS A 37 -3.73 -39.85 18.48
N GLN A 38 -2.86 -40.28 17.56
CA GLN A 38 -3.13 -41.00 16.30
C GLN A 38 -2.10 -40.66 15.20
N PRO A 39 -1.33 -41.66 14.74
CA PRO A 39 -0.70 -41.67 13.43
C PRO A 39 -1.35 -42.73 12.51
N GLN A 40 -1.72 -42.36 11.29
CA GLN A 40 -1.86 -43.28 10.15
C GLN A 40 -0.65 -43.03 9.23
N HIS A 41 0.26 -43.99 9.05
CA HIS A 41 0.24 -45.02 7.98
C HIS A 41 0.08 -44.37 6.59
N ARG A 42 0.88 -44.65 5.56
CA ARG A 42 1.94 -45.63 5.27
C ARG A 42 2.22 -45.36 3.78
N PHE A 43 3.47 -45.15 3.39
CA PHE A 43 4.12 -45.68 2.17
C PHE A 43 5.39 -44.87 1.91
N GLY A 44 6.51 -45.59 1.90
CA GLY A 44 7.85 -45.04 1.95
C GLY A 44 8.35 -44.46 0.63
N GLY A 45 9.27 -43.51 0.78
CA GLY A 45 10.12 -42.93 -0.26
C GLY A 45 10.24 -41.42 -0.06
N PRO A 46 11.31 -40.77 -0.54
CA PRO A 46 12.73 -41.11 -0.52
C PRO A 46 13.35 -40.84 0.87
N ARG A 47 14.47 -41.49 1.17
CA ARG A 47 15.03 -41.72 2.52
C ARG A 47 15.58 -40.48 3.27
N ASP A 48 15.37 -39.28 2.75
CA ASP A 48 15.58 -38.01 3.44
C ASP A 48 14.40 -37.13 3.01
N GLY A 49 13.66 -36.52 3.95
CA GLY A 49 12.43 -35.75 3.70
C GLY A 49 12.61 -34.46 2.88
N ARG A 50 13.59 -34.43 1.98
CA ARG A 50 13.81 -33.34 1.05
C ARG A 50 12.97 -33.60 -0.19
N PRO A 51 12.04 -32.70 -0.54
CA PRO A 51 11.23 -32.84 -1.75
C PRO A 51 12.16 -33.03 -2.96
N GLN A 52 11.96 -34.15 -3.64
CA GLN A 52 12.48 -34.37 -4.98
C GLN A 52 12.09 -33.17 -5.85
N ARG A 53 13.01 -32.83 -6.73
CA ARG A 53 12.91 -31.85 -7.82
C ARG A 53 11.58 -32.03 -8.57
N GLY A 54 10.54 -31.38 -8.06
CA GLY A 54 9.24 -31.28 -8.70
C GLY A 54 9.42 -30.42 -9.93
N SER A 55 9.12 -31.01 -11.07
CA SER A 55 9.12 -30.41 -12.40
C SER A 55 8.63 -28.96 -12.35
N PRO A 56 9.30 -28.01 -13.02
CA PRO A 56 8.64 -26.75 -13.31
C PRO A 56 7.34 -27.07 -14.05
N PRO A 57 6.23 -26.39 -13.71
CA PRO A 57 4.99 -26.57 -14.45
C PRO A 57 5.26 -26.33 -15.94
N PRO A 58 4.55 -27.06 -16.82
CA PRO A 58 4.75 -26.94 -18.26
C PRO A 58 4.65 -25.47 -18.67
N GLN A 59 5.64 -25.03 -19.45
CA GLN A 59 5.60 -23.77 -20.18
C GLN A 59 4.24 -23.63 -20.87
N GLY A 60 3.45 -22.66 -20.45
CA GLY A 60 2.06 -22.58 -20.89
C GLY A 60 1.32 -21.33 -20.42
N SER A 61 1.93 -20.15 -20.58
CA SER A 61 1.24 -18.89 -20.89
C SER A 61 2.22 -17.73 -20.75
N SER A 62 2.66 -17.19 -21.89
CA SER A 62 2.99 -15.78 -22.07
C SER A 62 3.75 -15.08 -20.94
N TYR A 63 5.06 -15.34 -20.82
CA TYR A 63 6.00 -14.31 -20.33
C TYR A 63 6.12 -13.23 -21.41
N GLY A 64 5.07 -12.42 -21.54
CA GLY A 64 4.97 -11.26 -22.41
C GLY A 64 4.11 -10.21 -21.71
N GLY A 65 4.77 -9.26 -21.05
CA GLY A 65 4.14 -8.07 -20.46
C GLY A 65 3.36 -8.33 -19.17
N SER A 66 4.06 -8.49 -18.03
CA SER A 66 3.46 -8.19 -16.72
C SER A 66 3.26 -6.68 -16.62
N CYS A 67 2.28 -6.14 -17.34
CA CYS A 67 1.68 -4.87 -16.98
C CYS A 67 1.10 -5.08 -15.59
N ASN A 68 1.67 -4.39 -14.61
CA ASN A 68 1.25 -4.37 -13.22
C ASN A 68 -0.17 -3.77 -13.13
N ARG A 69 -1.18 -4.51 -13.60
CA ARG A 69 -2.55 -4.04 -13.69
C ARG A 69 -3.12 -3.98 -12.29
N LEU A 70 -3.33 -2.76 -11.80
CA LEU A 70 -4.07 -2.51 -10.57
C LEU A 70 -5.47 -3.14 -10.70
N SER A 71 -5.88 -3.88 -9.68
CA SER A 71 -7.27 -4.35 -9.59
C SER A 71 -8.21 -3.18 -9.34
N GLU A 72 -9.51 -3.32 -9.63
CA GLU A 72 -10.47 -2.24 -9.41
C GLU A 72 -10.46 -1.67 -7.99
N PRO A 73 -10.45 -2.49 -6.90
CA PRO A 73 -10.38 -1.95 -5.54
C PRO A 73 -9.06 -1.20 -5.26
N GLN A 74 -7.95 -1.65 -5.86
CA GLN A 74 -6.67 -0.95 -5.75
C GLN A 74 -6.72 0.39 -6.47
N LEU A 75 -7.36 0.44 -7.63
CA LEU A 75 -7.52 1.67 -8.42
C LEU A 75 -8.42 2.67 -7.68
N VAL A 76 -9.52 2.23 -7.09
CA VAL A 76 -10.36 3.06 -6.21
C VAL A 76 -9.56 3.61 -5.03
N ALA A 77 -8.83 2.74 -4.33
CA ALA A 77 -8.01 3.16 -3.20
C ALA A 77 -7.00 4.24 -3.62
N LYS A 78 -6.29 4.01 -4.73
CA LYS A 78 -5.32 4.96 -5.29
C LYS A 78 -5.98 6.28 -5.68
N LEU A 79 -7.15 6.26 -6.32
CA LEU A 79 -7.88 7.47 -6.64
C LEU A 79 -8.28 8.27 -5.40
N LEU A 80 -8.70 7.60 -4.32
CA LEU A 80 -8.99 8.27 -3.04
C LEU A 80 -7.73 8.88 -2.41
N GLU A 81 -6.56 8.25 -2.57
CA GLU A 81 -5.28 8.82 -2.11
C GLU A 81 -4.91 10.13 -2.82
N HIS A 82 -5.31 10.26 -4.09
CA HIS A 82 -5.05 11.41 -4.96
C HIS A 82 -6.25 12.38 -5.04
N PHE A 83 -7.30 12.15 -4.25
CA PHE A 83 -8.39 13.12 -4.16
C PHE A 83 -7.93 14.34 -3.34
N PRO A 84 -8.20 15.58 -3.78
CA PRO A 84 -7.74 16.76 -3.06
C PRO A 84 -8.27 16.82 -1.63
N VAL A 85 -7.35 16.96 -0.68
CA VAL A 85 -7.66 17.06 0.76
C VAL A 85 -8.59 18.24 1.02
N GLY A 86 -9.59 18.02 1.88
CA GLY A 86 -10.58 19.03 2.29
C GLY A 86 -11.66 19.34 1.25
N LYS A 87 -11.60 18.75 0.05
CA LYS A 87 -12.69 18.86 -0.94
C LYS A 87 -13.56 17.62 -0.90
N THR A 88 -14.86 17.83 -1.11
CA THR A 88 -15.82 16.74 -1.32
C THR A 88 -16.26 16.64 -2.77
N SER A 89 -16.01 17.66 -3.59
CA SER A 89 -16.36 17.69 -5.01
C SER A 89 -15.28 18.36 -5.86
N ILE A 90 -15.01 17.81 -7.04
CA ILE A 90 -14.05 18.36 -8.00
C ILE A 90 -14.47 18.06 -9.46
N PRO A 91 -14.36 19.04 -10.37
CA PRO A 91 -14.46 18.77 -11.81
C PRO A 91 -13.38 17.80 -12.30
N VAL A 92 -13.73 16.82 -13.14
CA VAL A 92 -12.78 15.80 -13.66
C VAL A 92 -11.58 16.44 -14.34
N ASN A 93 -11.78 17.51 -15.11
CA ASN A 93 -10.69 18.24 -15.79
C ASN A 93 -9.70 18.92 -14.83
N LYS A 94 -10.12 19.20 -13.59
CA LYS A 94 -9.25 19.71 -12.52
C LYS A 94 -8.63 18.59 -11.71
N TRP A 95 -9.25 17.41 -11.65
CA TRP A 95 -8.73 16.26 -10.91
C TRP A 95 -7.71 15.44 -11.70
N ALA A 96 -8.00 15.15 -12.96
CA ALA A 96 -7.17 14.29 -13.81
C ALA A 96 -5.67 14.68 -13.84
N PRO A 97 -5.28 15.97 -13.90
CA PRO A 97 -3.85 16.35 -13.92
C PRO A 97 -3.09 16.02 -12.62
N PHE A 98 -3.78 15.77 -11.51
CA PHE A 98 -3.16 15.39 -10.23
C PHE A 98 -3.09 13.88 -10.02
N VAL A 99 -3.69 13.11 -10.92
CA VAL A 99 -3.64 11.64 -10.89
C VAL A 99 -2.33 11.20 -11.57
N PRO A 100 -1.47 10.41 -10.90
CA PRO A 100 -0.26 9.86 -11.50
C PRO A 100 -0.50 9.12 -12.82
N GLU A 101 0.49 9.15 -13.71
CA GLU A 101 0.42 8.58 -15.06
C GLU A 101 0.13 7.07 -15.03
N ASP A 102 0.72 6.33 -14.09
CA ASP A 102 0.47 4.90 -13.89
C ASP A 102 -1.01 4.58 -13.59
N ILE A 103 -1.67 5.46 -12.83
CA ILE A 103 -3.10 5.33 -12.54
C ILE A 103 -3.93 5.74 -13.77
N GLN A 104 -3.51 6.77 -14.50
CA GLN A 104 -4.18 7.17 -15.74
C GLN A 104 -4.15 6.05 -16.79
N GLU A 105 -3.01 5.39 -16.98
CA GLU A 105 -2.86 4.23 -17.87
C GLU A 105 -3.75 3.07 -17.41
N ALA A 106 -3.78 2.80 -16.10
CA ALA A 106 -4.65 1.77 -15.53
C ALA A 106 -6.15 2.06 -15.71
N LEU A 107 -6.54 3.33 -15.91
CA LEU A 107 -7.91 3.75 -16.17
C LEU A 107 -8.33 3.63 -17.64
N VAL A 108 -7.39 3.52 -18.59
CA VAL A 108 -7.69 3.44 -20.03
C VAL A 108 -8.66 2.30 -20.36
N PRO A 109 -8.50 1.06 -19.84
CA PRO A 109 -9.45 -0.03 -20.10
C PRO A 109 -10.87 0.22 -19.57
N PHE A 110 -11.03 1.15 -18.62
CA PHE A 110 -12.31 1.50 -18.00
C PHE A 110 -12.98 2.74 -18.64
N GLY A 111 -12.44 3.23 -19.77
CA GLY A 111 -12.94 4.45 -20.42
C GLY A 111 -12.46 5.75 -19.76
N GLY A 112 -11.43 5.67 -18.92
CA GLY A 112 -10.83 6.81 -18.25
C GLY A 112 -11.50 7.19 -16.92
N LEU A 113 -10.98 8.25 -16.29
CA LEU A 113 -11.32 8.65 -14.92
C LEU A 113 -12.82 8.89 -14.70
N ALA A 114 -13.49 9.58 -15.62
CA ALA A 114 -14.92 9.90 -15.48
C ALA A 114 -15.81 8.65 -15.53
N HIS A 115 -15.54 7.75 -16.49
CA HIS A 115 -16.32 6.52 -16.65
C HIS A 115 -16.08 5.55 -15.49
N PHE A 116 -14.82 5.39 -15.08
CA PHE A 116 -14.50 4.58 -13.91
C PHE A 116 -15.11 5.14 -12.62
N ALA A 117 -15.02 6.45 -12.38
CA ALA A 117 -15.68 7.05 -11.23
C ALA A 117 -17.20 6.84 -11.26
N ALA A 118 -17.81 6.93 -12.44
CA ALA A 118 -19.25 6.70 -12.61
C ALA A 118 -19.66 5.23 -12.35
N SER A 119 -18.79 4.26 -12.63
CA SER A 119 -19.06 2.85 -12.34
C SER A 119 -18.91 2.50 -10.85
N GLN A 120 -18.11 3.28 -10.11
CA GLN A 120 -17.80 3.05 -8.69
C GLN A 120 -18.72 3.89 -7.77
N THR A 121 -20.04 3.69 -7.90
CA THR A 121 -21.10 4.50 -7.26
C THR A 121 -21.06 4.52 -5.73
N ASN A 122 -20.47 3.49 -5.11
CA ASN A 122 -20.28 3.43 -3.67
C ASN A 122 -19.30 4.49 -3.16
N PHE A 123 -18.35 4.94 -3.98
CA PHE A 123 -17.29 5.87 -3.61
C PHE A 123 -17.46 7.24 -4.25
N PHE A 124 -17.97 7.28 -5.48
CA PHE A 124 -18.07 8.49 -6.26
C PHE A 124 -19.50 8.72 -6.76
N ILE A 125 -19.91 9.98 -6.73
CA ILE A 125 -21.15 10.48 -7.30
C ILE A 125 -20.74 11.38 -8.46
N VAL A 126 -21.02 10.95 -9.69
CA VAL A 126 -20.66 11.69 -10.89
C VAL A 126 -21.89 12.42 -11.42
N ARG A 127 -21.77 13.73 -11.61
CA ARG A 127 -22.83 14.60 -12.13
C ARG A 127 -22.31 15.54 -13.20
N LYS A 128 -23.22 16.08 -14.02
CA LYS A 128 -22.91 17.17 -14.94
C LYS A 128 -23.36 18.50 -14.33
N GLU A 129 -22.46 19.47 -14.27
CA GLU A 129 -22.70 20.80 -13.72
C GLU A 129 -22.08 21.83 -14.68
N ASN A 130 -22.87 22.76 -15.23
CA ASN A 130 -22.41 23.76 -16.21
C ASN A 130 -21.63 23.17 -17.41
N GLY A 131 -22.06 22.01 -17.92
CA GLY A 131 -21.39 21.30 -19.01
C GLY A 131 -20.11 20.55 -18.62
N LEU A 132 -19.67 20.66 -17.36
CA LEU A 132 -18.51 19.95 -16.83
C LEU A 132 -18.94 18.69 -16.06
N THR A 133 -18.15 17.63 -16.16
CA THR A 133 -18.34 16.44 -15.32
C THR A 133 -17.68 16.69 -13.97
N VAL A 134 -18.48 16.66 -12.90
CA VAL A 134 -18.05 16.86 -11.52
C VAL A 134 -18.17 15.54 -10.77
N VAL A 135 -17.10 15.16 -10.08
CA VAL A 135 -17.05 14.01 -9.20
C VAL A 135 -17.16 14.50 -7.77
N THR A 136 -18.14 13.97 -7.05
CA THR A 136 -18.36 14.19 -5.62
C THR A 136 -18.08 12.90 -4.88
N LEU A 137 -17.39 12.96 -3.74
CA LEU A 137 -17.18 11.81 -2.87
C LEU A 137 -18.52 11.42 -2.22
N SER A 138 -18.79 10.12 -2.15
CA SER A 138 -19.85 9.60 -1.29
C SER A 138 -19.52 9.87 0.18
N THR A 139 -20.50 9.68 1.07
CA THR A 139 -20.28 9.74 2.53
C THR A 139 -19.20 8.74 2.95
N MET A 140 -19.24 7.52 2.41
CA MET A 140 -18.24 6.48 2.70
C MET A 140 -16.84 6.85 2.21
N ALA A 141 -16.70 7.37 0.98
CA ALA A 141 -15.41 7.80 0.48
C ALA A 141 -14.86 8.99 1.29
N SER A 142 -15.73 9.92 1.68
CA SER A 142 -15.36 11.07 2.52
C SER A 142 -14.83 10.62 3.88
N THR A 143 -15.47 9.65 4.54
CA THR A 143 -14.97 9.12 5.82
C THR A 143 -13.63 8.44 5.65
N LEU A 144 -13.44 7.63 4.60
CA LEU A 144 -12.15 6.98 4.30
C LEU A 144 -11.02 7.99 4.09
N CYS A 145 -11.28 9.09 3.36
CA CYS A 145 -10.31 10.17 3.18
C CYS A 145 -9.93 10.83 4.51
N VAL A 146 -10.91 11.12 5.37
CA VAL A 146 -10.68 11.71 6.70
C VAL A 146 -9.92 10.76 7.63
N GLU A 147 -10.25 9.48 7.63
CA GLU A 147 -9.54 8.46 8.42
C GLU A 147 -8.09 8.29 7.97
N ARG A 148 -7.85 8.30 6.65
CA ARG A 148 -6.51 8.29 6.08
C ARG A 148 -5.71 9.50 6.53
N GLU A 149 -6.27 10.70 6.45
CA GLU A 149 -5.61 11.94 6.90
C GLU A 149 -5.24 11.88 8.39
N LYS A 150 -6.18 11.45 9.25
CA LYS A 150 -5.91 11.24 10.68
C LYS A 150 -4.80 10.23 10.92
N SER A 151 -4.78 9.13 10.16
CA SER A 151 -3.77 8.08 10.26
C SER A 151 -2.38 8.58 9.84
N ILE A 152 -2.29 9.35 8.74
CA ILE A 152 -1.05 9.98 8.29
C ILE A 152 -0.54 10.95 9.35
N LYS A 153 -1.38 11.86 9.84
CA LYS A 153 -1.00 12.83 10.88
C LYS A 153 -0.50 12.14 12.15
N LYS A 154 -1.16 11.07 12.60
CA LYS A 154 -0.72 10.28 13.77
C LYS A 154 0.63 9.61 13.56
N ARG A 155 0.91 9.11 12.35
CA ARG A 155 2.22 8.51 12.01
C ARG A 155 3.32 9.57 11.96
N GLU A 156 3.04 10.73 11.38
CA GLU A 156 3.96 11.87 11.33
C GLU A 156 4.28 12.39 12.73
N GLU A 157 3.28 12.53 13.60
CA GLU A 157 3.48 12.94 15.00
C GLU A 157 4.34 11.93 15.76
N LYS A 158 4.07 10.63 15.60
CA LYS A 158 4.90 9.57 16.20
C LYS A 158 6.33 9.60 15.68
N ALA A 159 6.52 9.83 14.39
CA ALA A 159 7.84 9.95 13.78
C ALA A 159 8.59 11.20 14.29
N ALA A 160 7.90 12.34 14.40
CA ALA A 160 8.44 13.58 14.96
C ALA A 160 8.82 13.41 16.45
N ALA A 161 7.98 12.76 17.25
CA ALA A 161 8.26 12.47 18.65
C ALA A 161 9.48 11.55 18.81
N TYR A 162 9.65 10.55 17.95
CA TYR A 162 10.85 9.69 17.94
C TYR A 162 12.10 10.46 17.51
N ALA A 163 11.99 11.34 16.51
CA ALA A 163 13.08 12.18 16.04
C ALA A 163 13.55 13.20 17.10
N ALA A 164 12.60 13.80 17.84
CA ALA A 164 12.90 14.71 18.95
C ALA A 164 13.71 14.00 20.06
N ARG A 165 13.29 12.81 20.49
CA ARG A 165 14.00 12.01 21.50
C ARG A 165 15.44 11.63 21.10
N ARG A 166 15.73 11.51 19.80
CA ARG A 166 17.09 11.26 19.31
C ARG A 166 17.99 12.49 19.36
N ARG A 167 17.43 13.71 19.30
CA ARG A 167 18.20 14.96 19.44
C ARG A 167 18.51 15.29 20.89
N ASP A 168 17.63 14.91 21.82
CA ASP A 168 17.83 15.14 23.26
C ASP A 168 18.73 14.11 23.96
N GLN A 169 19.35 13.17 23.22
CA GLN A 169 20.48 12.41 23.76
C GLN A 169 21.76 13.23 23.57
N PRO A 170 22.26 13.92 24.62
CA PRO A 170 23.64 14.40 24.57
C PRO A 170 24.51 13.17 24.32
N ARG A 171 25.38 13.26 23.32
CA ARG A 171 26.50 12.32 23.19
C ARG A 171 27.18 12.32 24.55
N ARG A 172 26.99 11.27 25.34
CA ARG A 172 27.87 10.96 26.46
C ARG A 172 29.22 10.66 25.83
N SER A 173 30.00 11.71 25.60
CA SER A 173 31.44 11.62 25.46
C SER A 173 31.96 11.08 26.79
N HIS A 174 32.53 9.90 26.70
CA HIS A 174 33.30 9.26 27.76
C HIS A 174 34.68 9.91 27.87
#